data_AF-A0A7M3SDM4-F1
#
_entry.id   AF-A0A7M3SDM4-F1
#
_cell.length_a   1.000
_cell.length_b   1.000
_cell.length_c   1.000
_cell.angle_alpha   90.00
_cell.angle_beta   90.00
_cell.angle_gamma   90.00
#
_symmetry.space_group_name_H-M   'P 1'
#
loop_
_entity.id
_entity.type
_entity.pdbx_description
1 polymer ?
#
loop_
_entity_poly.entity_id
_entity_poly.type
_entity_poly.pdbx_seq_one_letter_code
_entity_poly.pdbx_strand_id
1 'polypeptide(L)'
;HWFQGEYDLVYRWAGTPVIVDLKASVGANDRSGDYVDQLNIYAMLWHVTHQRAEEVSGLQIWYLGHPSIKTVDVPSVEEMEAIETEMKGLWDLLKVETPSREECAPKPKPMRGFAPGGKATKAPDESRCERCDWRSVCPGGTGTDERRLPSSVQLPGASQRTPLQDIGPLNPRATVRGELFSVGYVKNGVPLKMMLKQGTNTAHIQVVSTSQSDGSPTVAVQAMKGVKVLVKDAVFTINWKGEIVLKMDPFSQLVADDDPSVESFDLFDYQAKHNVGGTVVYTYEKSGVGKTGKAWSRKGLMLMDHSGACKVEGWADDWNHQYTMLEVGDVVAIGNLGLDAWASEVRCDYTRHSRLQIIERVGRSTA
;
A
#
# COMPACT_ATOMS: atom_id res chain seq x y z
N HIS A 1 4.78 -1.11 -11.44
CA HIS A 1 5.94 -1.83 -11.99
C HIS A 1 5.61 -3.32 -11.93
N TRP A 2 5.11 -3.89 -13.03
CA TRP A 2 4.88 -5.34 -13.15
C TRP A 2 6.19 -5.95 -13.66
N PHE A 3 6.71 -6.98 -12.99
CA PHE A 3 7.96 -7.71 -13.30
C PHE A 3 9.28 -6.96 -13.07
N GLN A 4 9.57 -6.57 -11.83
CA GLN A 4 10.96 -6.43 -11.38
C GLN A 4 11.39 -7.74 -10.72
N GLY A 5 12.17 -8.58 -11.43
CA GLY A 5 13.21 -9.37 -10.78
C GLY A 5 13.30 -10.88 -11.01
N GLU A 6 12.50 -11.53 -11.88
CA GLU A 6 12.64 -12.97 -12.14
C GLU A 6 12.86 -13.26 -13.63
N TYR A 7 13.81 -14.16 -13.91
CA TYR A 7 14.25 -14.54 -15.26
C TYR A 7 13.62 -15.90 -15.61
N ASP A 8 12.32 -15.92 -15.81
CA ASP A 8 11.61 -17.12 -16.23
C ASP A 8 11.56 -17.18 -17.76
N LEU A 9 11.84 -18.35 -18.32
CA LEU A 9 11.77 -18.57 -19.76
C LEU A 9 11.06 -19.88 -20.09
N VAL A 10 10.36 -19.88 -21.23
CA VAL A 10 9.84 -21.11 -21.83
C VAL A 10 10.75 -21.49 -22.98
N TYR A 11 11.39 -22.65 -22.91
CA TYR A 11 12.17 -23.18 -24.01
C TYR A 11 11.40 -24.27 -24.75
N ARG A 12 11.47 -24.27 -26.09
CA ARG A 12 10.84 -25.26 -26.97
C ARG A 12 11.83 -25.91 -27.96
N TRP A 13 13.14 -25.77 -27.72
CA TRP A 13 14.19 -26.28 -28.64
C TRP A 13 14.10 -27.80 -28.86
N ALA A 14 13.65 -28.55 -27.86
CA ALA A 14 13.46 -30.00 -27.94
C ALA A 14 12.12 -30.42 -28.59
N GLY A 15 11.35 -29.48 -29.14
CA GLY A 15 10.02 -29.73 -29.70
C GLY A 15 8.88 -29.74 -28.67
N THR A 16 9.20 -29.70 -27.38
CA THR A 16 8.23 -29.64 -26.29
C THR A 16 8.46 -28.43 -25.38
N PRO A 17 7.40 -27.80 -24.84
CA PRO A 17 7.53 -26.67 -23.92
C PRO A 17 8.07 -27.09 -22.57
N VAL A 18 9.11 -26.41 -22.09
CA VAL A 18 9.61 -26.54 -20.71
C VAL A 18 9.78 -25.16 -20.12
N ILE A 19 9.28 -24.99 -18.89
CA ILE A 19 9.45 -23.74 -18.14
C ILE A 19 10.71 -23.85 -17.29
N VAL A 20 11.56 -22.82 -17.38
CA VAL A 20 12.75 -22.65 -16.57
C VAL A 20 12.65 -21.39 -15.76
N ASP A 21 12.84 -21.56 -14.46
CA ASP A 21 13.08 -20.47 -13.53
C ASP A 21 14.59 -20.33 -13.30
N LEU A 22 15.17 -19.19 -13.72
CA LEU A 22 16.58 -18.88 -13.51
C LEU A 22 16.75 -18.10 -12.19
N LYS A 23 17.48 -18.70 -11.26
CA LYS A 23 17.80 -18.05 -9.98
C LYS A 23 19.27 -17.64 -9.92
N ALA A 24 19.51 -16.35 -9.70
CA ALA A 24 20.82 -15.78 -9.40
C ALA A 24 21.29 -16.11 -7.97
N SER A 25 21.24 -17.39 -7.58
CA SER A 25 21.63 -17.89 -6.26
C SER A 25 22.20 -19.31 -6.35
N VAL A 26 22.73 -19.81 -5.24
CA VAL A 26 23.17 -21.21 -5.09
C VAL A 26 22.02 -22.17 -4.75
N GLY A 27 20.83 -21.67 -4.42
CA GLY A 27 19.69 -22.50 -4.00
C GLY A 27 19.82 -23.15 -2.62
N ALA A 28 20.63 -22.59 -1.72
CA ALA A 28 20.91 -23.15 -0.40
C ALA A 28 20.23 -22.36 0.73
N ASN A 29 19.00 -21.89 0.50
CA ASN A 29 18.25 -21.10 1.48
C ASN A 29 16.78 -21.53 1.52
N ASP A 30 16.08 -21.10 2.57
CA ASP A 30 14.68 -21.45 2.81
C ASP A 30 13.73 -21.11 1.65
N ARG A 31 14.00 -20.05 0.86
CA ARG A 31 13.19 -19.65 -0.29
C ARG A 31 13.20 -20.70 -1.41
N SER A 32 14.15 -21.63 -1.40
CA SER A 32 14.26 -22.66 -2.44
C SER A 32 13.10 -23.65 -2.46
N GLY A 33 12.28 -23.68 -1.39
CA GLY A 33 11.03 -24.42 -1.38
C GLY A 33 9.93 -23.74 -2.19
N ASP A 34 9.86 -22.40 -2.17
CA ASP A 34 8.79 -21.64 -2.84
C ASP A 34 8.90 -21.74 -4.36
N TYR A 35 10.10 -22.01 -4.90
CA TYR A 35 10.31 -22.15 -6.34
C TYR A 35 9.59 -23.37 -6.94
N VAL A 36 9.36 -24.42 -6.13
CA VAL A 36 8.60 -25.60 -6.57
C VAL A 36 7.12 -25.22 -6.72
N ASP A 37 6.55 -24.59 -5.70
CA ASP A 37 5.16 -24.12 -5.72
C ASP A 37 4.93 -23.11 -6.85
N GLN A 38 5.90 -22.21 -7.06
CA GLN A 38 5.91 -21.25 -8.16
C GLN A 38 5.87 -21.93 -9.54
N LEU A 39 6.72 -22.94 -9.78
CA LEU A 39 6.73 -23.66 -11.06
C LEU A 39 5.44 -24.44 -11.30
N ASN A 40 4.83 -24.99 -10.25
CA ASN A 40 3.52 -25.65 -10.35
C ASN A 40 2.42 -24.64 -10.75
N ILE A 41 2.43 -23.43 -10.20
CA ILE A 41 1.55 -22.34 -10.62
C ILE A 41 1.80 -21.97 -12.08
N TYR A 42 3.06 -21.95 -12.54
CA TYR A 42 3.37 -21.69 -13.95
C TYR A 42 2.85 -22.77 -14.89
N ALA A 43 2.94 -24.06 -14.52
CA ALA A 43 2.32 -25.14 -15.28
C ALA A 43 0.80 -24.97 -15.37
N MET A 44 0.14 -24.67 -14.25
CA MET A 44 -1.31 -24.39 -14.22
C MET A 44 -1.66 -23.20 -15.13
N LEU A 45 -0.95 -22.07 -14.99
CA LEU A 45 -1.19 -20.88 -15.80
C LEU A 45 -0.99 -21.15 -17.29
N TRP A 46 0.05 -21.92 -17.64
CA TRP A 46 0.28 -22.34 -19.02
C TRP A 46 -0.91 -23.11 -19.56
N HIS A 47 -1.34 -24.16 -18.85
CA HIS A 47 -2.47 -24.99 -19.24
C HIS A 47 -3.74 -24.16 -19.44
N VAL A 48 -4.09 -23.30 -18.47
CA VAL A 48 -5.29 -22.45 -18.54
C VAL A 48 -5.22 -21.45 -19.69
N THR A 49 -4.09 -20.76 -19.86
CA THR A 49 -3.93 -19.72 -20.90
C THR A 49 -3.84 -20.30 -22.31
N HIS A 50 -3.46 -21.57 -22.45
CA HIS A 50 -3.49 -22.31 -23.71
C HIS A 50 -4.81 -23.09 -23.89
N GLN A 51 -5.91 -22.58 -23.32
CA GLN A 51 -7.25 -23.13 -23.48
C GLN A 51 -7.36 -24.60 -23.07
N ARG A 52 -6.52 -25.02 -22.11
CA ARG A 52 -6.42 -26.40 -21.62
C ARG A 52 -6.01 -27.41 -22.70
N ALA A 53 -5.45 -26.95 -23.81
CA ALA A 53 -5.07 -27.79 -24.94
C ALA A 53 -3.59 -28.18 -24.96
N GLU A 54 -2.75 -27.54 -24.13
CA GLU A 54 -1.30 -27.78 -24.07
C GLU A 54 -0.87 -27.91 -22.59
N GLU A 55 0.06 -28.81 -22.34
CA GLU A 55 0.74 -29.00 -21.06
C GLU A 55 2.24 -28.80 -21.24
N VAL A 56 2.92 -28.35 -20.19
CA VAL A 56 4.38 -28.29 -20.20
C VAL A 56 4.95 -29.69 -20.06
N SER A 57 6.02 -30.00 -20.80
CA SER A 57 6.70 -31.29 -20.72
C SER A 57 7.79 -31.33 -19.67
N GLY A 58 8.04 -30.21 -18.98
CA GLY A 58 9.01 -30.15 -17.90
C GLY A 58 8.97 -28.83 -17.16
N LEU A 59 9.47 -28.88 -15.93
CA LEU A 59 9.69 -27.74 -15.05
C LEU A 59 11.11 -27.84 -14.50
N GLN A 60 11.86 -26.74 -14.56
CA GLN A 60 13.26 -26.72 -14.13
C GLN A 60 13.63 -25.44 -13.40
N ILE A 61 14.53 -25.57 -12.43
CA ILE A 61 15.17 -24.45 -11.73
C ILE A 61 16.66 -24.50 -12.04
N TRP A 62 17.17 -23.40 -12.59
CA TRP A 62 18.57 -23.26 -12.97
C TRP A 62 19.25 -22.28 -12.00
N TYR A 63 20.18 -22.80 -11.21
CA TYR A 63 20.91 -21.99 -10.24
C TYR A 63 22.18 -21.45 -10.88
N LEU A 64 22.29 -20.13 -11.07
CA LEU A 64 23.50 -19.55 -11.68
C LEU A 64 24.72 -19.61 -10.74
N GLY A 65 24.49 -19.70 -9.42
CA GLY A 65 25.54 -19.82 -8.42
C GLY A 65 26.06 -21.25 -8.21
N HIS A 66 25.41 -22.26 -8.79
CA HIS A 66 25.78 -23.66 -8.61
C HIS A 66 25.48 -24.45 -9.89
N PRO A 67 26.40 -25.23 -10.47
CA PRO A 67 26.23 -25.89 -11.77
C PRO A 67 25.28 -27.10 -11.67
N SER A 68 24.01 -26.85 -11.38
CA SER A 68 22.96 -27.84 -11.24
C SER A 68 21.65 -27.34 -11.82
N ILE A 69 20.97 -28.23 -12.52
CA ILE A 69 19.59 -28.09 -12.93
C ILE A 69 18.77 -28.95 -11.97
N LYS A 70 17.82 -28.33 -11.26
CA LYS A 70 16.82 -29.06 -10.48
C LYS A 70 15.60 -29.27 -11.37
N THR A 71 15.22 -30.52 -11.58
CA THR A 71 13.97 -30.87 -12.26
C THR A 71 12.85 -30.92 -11.23
N VAL A 72 11.70 -30.39 -11.59
CA VAL A 72 10.45 -30.45 -10.80
C VAL A 72 9.45 -31.27 -11.60
N ASP A 73 8.71 -32.12 -10.90
CA ASP A 73 7.67 -32.94 -11.52
C ASP A 73 6.55 -32.03 -12.03
N VAL A 74 6.09 -32.29 -13.25
CA VAL A 74 4.96 -31.55 -13.82
C VAL A 74 3.69 -31.98 -13.10
N PRO A 75 2.89 -31.04 -12.53
CA PRO A 75 1.65 -31.40 -11.86
C PRO A 75 0.66 -32.01 -12.86
N SER A 76 -0.17 -32.94 -12.39
CA SER A 76 -1.25 -33.50 -13.20
C SER A 76 -2.31 -32.44 -13.53
N VAL A 77 -3.18 -32.70 -14.50
CA VAL A 77 -4.29 -31.81 -14.83
C VAL A 77 -5.19 -31.57 -13.62
N GLU A 78 -5.49 -32.64 -12.85
CA GLU A 78 -6.29 -32.53 -11.62
C GLU A 78 -5.60 -31.67 -10.56
N GLU A 79 -4.27 -31.78 -10.41
CA GLU A 79 -3.49 -30.93 -9.50
C GLU A 79 -3.50 -29.47 -9.97
N MET A 80 -3.37 -29.22 -11.27
CA MET A 80 -3.47 -27.87 -11.85
C MET A 80 -4.85 -27.25 -11.63
N GLU A 81 -5.94 -28.02 -11.75
CA GLU A 81 -7.30 -27.56 -11.46
C GLU A 81 -7.49 -27.23 -9.97
N ALA A 82 -6.88 -28.01 -9.07
CA ALA A 82 -6.89 -27.72 -7.65
C ALA A 82 -6.14 -26.42 -7.33
N ILE A 83 -4.97 -26.21 -7.94
CA ILE A 83 -4.19 -24.97 -7.82
C ILE A 83 -4.99 -23.77 -8.34
N GLU A 84 -5.64 -23.89 -9.50
CA GLU A 84 -6.48 -22.82 -10.05
C GLU A 84 -7.62 -22.44 -9.08
N THR A 85 -8.30 -23.46 -8.54
CA THR A 85 -9.39 -23.26 -7.57
C THR A 85 -8.89 -22.58 -6.30
N GLU A 86 -7.75 -23.01 -5.77
CA GLU A 86 -7.13 -22.40 -4.59
C GLU A 86 -6.73 -20.94 -4.85
N MET A 87 -6.07 -20.65 -5.98
CA MET A 87 -5.65 -19.30 -6.34
C MET A 87 -6.83 -18.36 -6.53
N LYS A 88 -7.92 -18.85 -7.15
CA LYS A 88 -9.16 -18.09 -7.26
C LYS A 88 -9.79 -17.83 -5.90
N GLY A 89 -9.85 -18.84 -5.03
CA GLY A 89 -10.35 -18.69 -3.66
C GLY A 89 -9.55 -17.67 -2.85
N LEU A 90 -8.22 -17.70 -2.95
CA LEU A 90 -7.34 -16.70 -2.32
C LEU A 90 -7.55 -15.31 -2.92
N TRP A 91 -7.71 -15.20 -4.24
CA TRP A 91 -8.01 -13.93 -4.89
C TRP A 91 -9.33 -13.34 -4.38
N ASP A 92 -10.39 -14.14 -4.33
CA ASP A 92 -11.70 -13.71 -3.86
C ASP A 92 -11.63 -13.29 -2.38
N LEU A 93 -10.98 -14.09 -1.53
CA LEU A 93 -10.76 -13.76 -0.11
C LEU A 93 -10.04 -12.41 0.04
N LEU A 94 -8.92 -12.21 -0.66
CA LEU A 94 -8.09 -11.01 -0.55
C LEU A 94 -8.69 -9.75 -1.20
N LYS A 95 -9.68 -9.91 -2.09
CA LYS A 95 -10.34 -8.79 -2.78
C LYS A 95 -11.66 -8.39 -2.16
N VAL A 96 -12.36 -9.33 -1.54
CA VAL A 96 -13.70 -9.10 -0.99
C VAL A 96 -13.61 -8.63 0.46
N GLU A 97 -12.71 -9.22 1.26
CA GLU A 97 -12.64 -8.95 2.69
C GLU A 97 -11.32 -8.29 3.07
N THR A 98 -11.39 -7.29 3.96
CA THR A 98 -10.18 -6.76 4.59
C THR A 98 -9.84 -7.67 5.76
N PRO A 99 -8.68 -8.36 5.75
CA PRO A 99 -8.36 -9.31 6.80
C PRO A 99 -8.24 -8.60 8.13
N SER A 100 -8.79 -9.22 9.16
CA SER A 100 -8.61 -8.85 10.54
C SER A 100 -7.18 -9.17 11.01
N ARG A 101 -6.78 -8.53 12.10
CA ARG A 101 -5.45 -8.75 12.70
C ARG A 101 -5.32 -10.17 13.25
N GLU A 102 -6.42 -10.74 13.75
CA GLU A 102 -6.50 -12.09 14.28
C GLU A 102 -6.25 -13.15 13.20
N GLU A 103 -6.68 -12.89 11.96
CA GLU A 103 -6.42 -13.74 10.79
C GLU A 103 -4.96 -13.65 10.32
N CYS A 104 -4.24 -12.61 10.73
CA CYS A 104 -2.85 -12.32 10.36
C CYS A 104 -1.88 -12.56 11.53
N ALA A 105 -2.06 -13.69 12.25
CA ALA A 105 -1.25 -14.01 13.41
C ALA A 105 0.27 -13.98 13.09
N PRO A 106 1.11 -13.44 14.00
CA PRO A 106 2.55 -13.26 13.79
C PRO A 106 3.33 -14.57 14.02
N LYS A 107 2.81 -15.68 13.50
CA LYS A 107 3.35 -17.04 13.63
C LYS A 107 3.80 -17.51 12.25
N PRO A 108 5.01 -17.15 11.83
CA PRO A 108 5.45 -17.50 10.49
C PRO A 108 5.70 -19.02 10.40
N LYS A 109 5.61 -19.58 9.19
CA LYS A 109 5.87 -21.02 8.95
C LYS A 109 7.29 -21.40 9.42
N PRO A 110 7.57 -22.67 9.77
CA PRO A 110 8.94 -23.11 10.04
C PRO A 110 9.90 -22.83 8.89
N MET A 111 11.19 -22.69 9.20
CA MET A 111 12.25 -22.62 8.20
C MET A 111 12.42 -23.97 7.52
N ARG A 112 12.72 -23.97 6.21
CA ARG A 112 13.07 -25.14 5.41
C ARG A 112 14.57 -25.16 5.17
N GLY A 113 15.16 -26.35 5.18
CA GLY A 113 16.59 -26.55 4.91
C GLY A 113 16.83 -26.88 3.44
N PHE A 114 17.81 -26.22 2.83
CA PHE A 114 18.25 -26.55 1.47
C PHE A 114 19.77 -26.49 1.34
N ALA A 115 20.34 -27.49 0.68
CA ALA A 115 21.72 -27.51 0.21
C ALA A 115 21.83 -26.93 -1.21
N PRO A 116 23.05 -26.59 -1.69
CA PRO A 116 23.25 -26.07 -3.04
C PRO A 116 22.55 -26.89 -4.13
N GLY A 117 21.97 -26.18 -5.10
CA GLY A 117 21.11 -26.75 -6.13
C GLY A 117 19.66 -27.00 -5.70
N GLY A 118 19.20 -26.39 -4.59
CA GLY A 118 17.80 -26.50 -4.16
C GLY A 118 17.44 -27.88 -3.60
N LYS A 119 18.43 -28.64 -3.11
CA LYS A 119 18.22 -29.99 -2.57
C LYS A 119 17.72 -29.89 -1.14
N ALA A 120 16.55 -30.47 -0.85
CA ALA A 120 15.98 -30.44 0.49
C ALA A 120 16.92 -31.10 1.52
N THR A 121 17.04 -30.47 2.68
CA THR A 121 17.80 -30.98 3.83
C THR A 121 16.97 -30.83 5.10
N LYS A 122 17.51 -31.30 6.23
CA LYS A 122 16.90 -31.05 7.54
C LYS A 122 16.73 -29.53 7.74
N ALA A 123 15.55 -29.14 8.22
CA ALA A 123 15.25 -27.76 8.59
C ALA A 123 16.23 -27.25 9.68
N PRO A 124 16.69 -25.98 9.59
CA PRO A 124 17.47 -25.37 10.65
C PRO A 124 16.60 -25.11 11.88
N ASP A 125 17.24 -25.06 13.06
CA ASP A 125 16.61 -24.70 14.33
C ASP A 125 16.66 -23.18 14.54
N GLU A 126 16.14 -22.43 13.56
CA GLU A 126 16.11 -20.97 13.55
C GLU A 126 14.69 -20.47 13.25
N SER A 127 14.29 -19.35 13.86
CA SER A 127 13.01 -18.70 13.58
C SER A 127 13.14 -17.69 12.43
N ARG A 128 12.14 -17.64 11.55
CA ARG A 128 12.04 -16.61 10.50
C ARG A 128 12.10 -15.19 11.06
N CYS A 129 11.55 -14.99 12.26
CA CYS A 129 11.50 -13.68 12.89
C CYS A 129 12.88 -13.12 13.25
N GLU A 130 13.90 -13.97 13.42
CA GLU A 130 15.25 -13.52 13.80
C GLU A 130 15.93 -12.70 12.71
N ARG A 131 15.61 -12.98 11.44
CA ARG A 131 16.18 -12.32 10.25
C ARG A 131 15.16 -11.44 9.52
N CYS A 132 14.00 -11.19 10.15
CA CYS A 132 12.95 -10.37 9.57
C CYS A 132 13.28 -8.89 9.75
N ASP A 133 13.21 -8.10 8.67
CA ASP A 133 13.41 -6.64 8.70
C ASP A 133 12.41 -5.95 9.65
N TRP A 134 11.26 -6.59 9.90
CA TRP A 134 10.20 -6.10 10.78
C TRP A 134 10.27 -6.64 12.21
N ARG A 135 11.33 -7.36 12.59
CA ARG A 135 11.48 -7.98 13.92
C ARG A 135 11.28 -6.98 15.06
N SER A 136 11.80 -5.76 14.92
CA SER A 136 11.73 -4.73 15.96
C SER A 136 10.34 -4.15 16.18
N VAL A 137 9.41 -4.32 15.22
CA VAL A 137 8.06 -3.75 15.27
C VAL A 137 6.98 -4.83 15.37
N CYS A 138 7.23 -6.04 14.89
CA CYS A 138 6.29 -7.16 14.92
C CYS A 138 6.35 -7.93 16.25
N PRO A 139 5.20 -8.33 16.83
CA PRO A 139 5.15 -9.19 18.04
C PRO A 139 5.75 -10.59 17.87
N GLY A 140 5.84 -11.10 16.63
CA GLY A 140 6.55 -12.35 16.35
C GLY A 140 8.07 -12.22 16.53
N GLY A 141 8.58 -10.98 16.53
CA GLY A 141 9.96 -10.62 16.83
C GLY A 141 10.12 -10.08 18.26
N THR A 142 10.69 -8.89 18.37
CA THR A 142 10.85 -8.15 19.65
C THR A 142 9.90 -6.96 19.77
N GLY A 143 9.09 -6.71 18.74
CA GLY A 143 8.11 -5.64 18.75
C GLY A 143 6.89 -5.97 19.61
N THR A 144 5.91 -5.07 19.57
CA THR A 144 4.64 -5.28 20.26
C THR A 144 3.50 -4.69 19.46
N ASP A 145 2.38 -5.30 19.72
CA ASP A 145 1.10 -5.12 19.07
C ASP A 145 0.13 -4.38 20.03
N GLU A 146 0.63 -4.11 21.26
CA GLU A 146 -0.01 -3.34 22.32
C GLU A 146 0.16 -1.83 22.12
N ARG A 147 -0.75 -1.07 22.71
CA ARG A 147 -0.69 0.39 22.70
C ARG A 147 0.54 0.88 23.47
N ARG A 148 1.46 1.57 22.79
CA ARG A 148 2.68 2.16 23.40
C ARG A 148 2.51 3.59 23.89
N LEU A 149 1.63 4.38 23.27
CA LEU A 149 1.38 5.76 23.65
C LEU A 149 0.01 5.93 24.33
N PRO A 150 -0.11 6.82 25.32
CA PRO A 150 -1.42 7.24 25.82
C PRO A 150 -2.21 7.98 24.73
N SER A 151 -3.53 8.11 24.91
CA SER A 151 -4.44 8.83 23.98
C SER A 151 -4.15 10.33 23.85
N SER A 152 -3.25 10.87 24.66
CA SER A 152 -2.74 12.23 24.50
C SER A 152 -1.32 12.34 25.04
N VAL A 153 -0.50 13.19 24.44
CA VAL A 153 0.89 13.44 24.87
C VAL A 153 1.14 14.92 25.11
N GLN A 154 2.07 15.23 26.01
CA GLN A 154 2.49 16.62 26.23
C GLN A 154 3.63 16.95 25.26
N LEU A 155 3.33 17.74 24.22
CA LEU A 155 4.37 18.17 23.27
C LEU A 155 5.14 19.40 23.82
N PRO A 156 6.46 19.50 23.57
CA PRO A 156 7.24 20.65 23.97
C PRO A 156 6.69 21.96 23.37
N GLY A 157 6.42 22.94 24.23
CA GLY A 157 5.88 24.25 23.85
C GLY A 157 4.35 24.30 23.68
N ALA A 158 3.64 23.18 23.84
CA ALA A 158 2.18 23.17 23.90
C ALA A 158 1.70 23.47 25.33
N SER A 159 0.71 24.34 25.49
CA SER A 159 0.08 24.63 26.80
C SER A 159 -0.89 23.54 27.24
N GLN A 160 -1.38 22.74 26.29
CA GLN A 160 -2.31 21.64 26.51
C GLN A 160 -1.74 20.33 25.98
N ARG A 161 -2.22 19.20 26.51
CA ARG A 161 -1.90 17.88 25.97
C ARG A 161 -2.49 17.76 24.57
N THR A 162 -1.69 17.24 23.65
CA THR A 162 -2.10 16.97 22.27
C THR A 162 -2.81 15.62 22.23
N PRO A 163 -4.11 15.56 21.89
CA PRO A 163 -4.80 14.28 21.71
C PRO A 163 -4.21 13.56 20.49
N LEU A 164 -4.04 12.24 20.60
CA LEU A 164 -3.59 11.36 19.52
C LEU A 164 -4.75 10.48 19.09
N GLN A 165 -4.95 10.39 17.78
CA GLN A 165 -5.93 9.51 17.16
C GLN A 165 -5.27 8.19 16.80
N ASP A 166 -6.05 7.13 16.95
CA ASP A 166 -5.68 5.79 16.49
C ASP A 166 -5.59 5.81 14.96
N ILE A 167 -4.55 5.21 14.39
CA ILE A 167 -4.25 5.27 12.95
C ILE A 167 -5.27 4.46 12.13
N GLY A 168 -5.66 3.28 12.61
CA GLY A 168 -6.56 2.35 11.92
C GLY A 168 -7.89 2.96 11.47
N PRO A 169 -8.63 3.69 12.33
CA PRO A 169 -9.92 4.28 11.96
C PRO A 169 -9.81 5.59 11.16
N LEU A 170 -8.60 6.09 10.85
CA LEU A 170 -8.46 7.32 10.05
C LEU A 170 -9.06 7.11 8.66
N ASN A 171 -10.06 7.92 8.32
CA ASN A 171 -10.71 7.88 7.02
C ASN A 171 -10.57 9.23 6.31
N PRO A 172 -9.80 9.33 5.21
CA PRO A 172 -9.68 10.56 4.44
C PRO A 172 -10.87 10.83 3.51
N ARG A 173 -11.84 9.91 3.42
CA ARG A 173 -12.94 10.01 2.48
C ARG A 173 -14.08 10.82 3.05
N ALA A 174 -14.65 11.66 2.21
CA ALA A 174 -15.80 12.49 2.52
C ALA A 174 -16.79 12.44 1.36
N THR A 175 -18.07 12.36 1.70
CA THR A 175 -19.16 12.65 0.78
C THR A 175 -19.60 14.09 0.97
N VAL A 176 -19.55 14.91 -0.08
CA VAL A 176 -19.81 16.35 0.00
C VAL A 176 -20.83 16.78 -1.05
N ARG A 177 -21.83 17.54 -0.61
CA ARG A 177 -22.89 18.11 -1.45
C ARG A 177 -22.56 19.55 -1.84
N GLY A 178 -22.85 19.93 -3.08
CA GLY A 178 -22.73 21.32 -3.51
C GLY A 178 -23.13 21.57 -4.95
N GLU A 179 -22.85 22.78 -5.42
CA GLU A 179 -23.10 23.21 -6.79
C GLU A 179 -21.77 23.33 -7.55
N LEU A 180 -21.71 22.84 -8.79
CA LEU A 180 -20.55 23.06 -9.65
C LEU A 180 -20.45 24.53 -10.04
N PHE A 181 -19.49 25.24 -9.48
CA PHE A 181 -19.22 26.64 -9.80
C PHE A 181 -18.44 26.81 -11.11
N SER A 182 -17.53 25.88 -11.40
CA SER A 182 -16.80 25.86 -12.66
C SER A 182 -16.42 24.44 -13.05
N VAL A 183 -16.33 24.20 -14.36
CA VAL A 183 -15.87 22.95 -14.96
C VAL A 183 -14.71 23.31 -15.87
N GLY A 184 -13.52 22.82 -15.50
CA GLY A 184 -12.25 23.15 -16.12
C GLY A 184 -11.81 22.10 -17.14
N TYR A 185 -10.50 21.86 -17.20
CA TYR A 185 -9.82 21.02 -18.20
C TYR A 185 -10.53 19.68 -18.45
N VAL A 186 -10.93 19.44 -19.70
CA VAL A 186 -11.58 18.22 -20.16
C VAL A 186 -10.58 17.38 -20.96
N LYS A 187 -10.47 16.09 -20.65
CA LYS A 187 -9.70 15.12 -21.44
C LYS A 187 -10.61 13.97 -21.83
N ASN A 188 -10.67 13.65 -23.13
CA ASN A 188 -11.54 12.60 -23.67
C ASN A 188 -13.00 12.74 -23.22
N GLY A 189 -13.51 13.97 -23.13
CA GLY A 189 -14.88 14.26 -22.68
C GLY A 189 -15.09 14.25 -21.16
N VAL A 190 -14.10 13.88 -20.35
CA VAL A 190 -14.21 13.88 -18.87
C VAL A 190 -13.54 15.12 -18.27
N PRO A 191 -14.24 15.92 -17.45
CA PRO A 191 -13.64 17.07 -16.77
C PRO A 191 -12.73 16.59 -15.63
N LEU A 192 -11.44 16.92 -15.72
CA LEU A 192 -10.44 16.50 -14.74
C LEU A 192 -10.28 17.48 -13.58
N LYS A 193 -10.75 18.72 -13.74
CA LYS A 193 -10.69 19.76 -12.70
C LYS A 193 -12.00 20.52 -12.67
N MET A 194 -12.62 20.62 -11.51
CA MET A 194 -13.84 21.38 -11.30
C MET A 194 -13.73 22.17 -9.99
N MET A 195 -14.69 23.05 -9.75
CA MET A 195 -14.84 23.74 -8.47
C MET A 195 -16.26 23.53 -7.95
N LEU A 196 -16.36 22.97 -6.75
CA LEU A 196 -17.59 22.84 -6.00
C LEU A 196 -17.78 24.09 -5.15
N LYS A 197 -19.02 24.54 -5.04
CA LYS A 197 -19.43 25.63 -4.14
C LYS A 197 -20.51 25.14 -3.18
N GLN A 198 -20.34 25.45 -1.90
CA GLN A 198 -21.30 25.17 -0.83
C GLN A 198 -21.47 26.46 -0.02
N GLY A 199 -22.59 27.16 -0.21
CA GLY A 199 -22.79 28.49 0.35
C GLY A 199 -21.74 29.50 -0.14
N THR A 200 -20.95 30.06 0.78
CA THR A 200 -19.80 30.94 0.47
C THR A 200 -18.50 30.18 0.23
N ASN A 201 -18.48 28.88 0.48
CA ASN A 201 -17.27 28.07 0.54
C ASN A 201 -17.03 27.37 -0.80
N THR A 202 -15.76 27.07 -1.09
CA THR A 202 -15.38 26.39 -2.34
C THR A 202 -14.36 25.29 -2.09
N ALA A 203 -14.42 24.26 -2.92
CA ALA A 203 -13.46 23.18 -2.95
C ALA A 203 -13.09 22.85 -4.40
N HIS A 204 -11.83 22.50 -4.64
CA HIS A 204 -11.40 21.98 -5.93
C HIS A 204 -11.73 20.50 -6.03
N ILE A 205 -12.37 20.09 -7.12
CA ILE A 205 -12.51 18.66 -7.45
C ILE A 205 -11.40 18.31 -8.44
N GLN A 206 -10.63 17.27 -8.13
CA GLN A 206 -9.58 16.76 -9.01
C GLN A 206 -9.85 15.30 -9.35
N VAL A 207 -10.17 15.01 -10.62
CA VAL A 207 -10.36 13.64 -11.10
C VAL A 207 -9.00 13.05 -11.45
N VAL A 208 -8.57 12.07 -10.64
CA VAL A 208 -7.29 11.38 -10.82
C VAL A 208 -7.47 10.04 -11.53
N SER A 209 -8.63 9.40 -11.36
CA SER A 209 -9.10 8.27 -12.19
C SER A 209 -10.40 8.62 -12.88
N THR A 210 -10.54 8.28 -14.16
CA THR A 210 -11.80 8.49 -14.92
C THR A 210 -12.76 7.30 -14.82
N SER A 211 -12.30 6.19 -14.25
CA SER A 211 -13.07 4.95 -14.08
C SER A 211 -12.95 4.45 -12.65
N GLN A 212 -14.05 3.90 -12.14
CA GLN A 212 -14.12 3.20 -10.87
C GLN A 212 -13.50 1.80 -10.97
N SER A 213 -13.34 1.13 -9.82
CA SER A 213 -12.80 -0.23 -9.74
C SER A 213 -13.60 -1.28 -10.53
N ASP A 214 -14.91 -1.06 -10.71
CA ASP A 214 -15.82 -1.90 -11.51
C ASP A 214 -15.89 -1.50 -13.00
N GLY A 215 -15.12 -0.48 -13.41
CA GLY A 215 -15.09 0.03 -14.79
C GLY A 215 -16.15 1.09 -15.10
N SER A 216 -17.09 1.39 -14.18
CA SER A 216 -18.06 2.47 -14.34
C SER A 216 -17.38 3.86 -14.31
N PRO A 217 -18.00 4.92 -14.86
CA PRO A 217 -17.37 6.23 -14.89
C PRO A 217 -17.33 6.88 -13.49
N THR A 218 -16.17 7.44 -13.12
CA THR A 218 -16.01 8.24 -11.89
C THR A 218 -16.84 9.53 -11.93
N VAL A 219 -17.08 10.07 -13.11
CA VAL A 219 -17.97 11.22 -13.35
C VAL A 219 -19.22 10.71 -14.06
N ALA A 220 -20.26 10.40 -13.30
CA ALA A 220 -21.50 9.76 -13.80
C ALA A 220 -22.62 10.77 -14.09
N VAL A 221 -22.31 12.07 -14.02
CA VAL A 221 -23.24 13.17 -14.32
C VAL A 221 -22.65 14.09 -15.39
N GLN A 222 -23.50 14.73 -16.18
CA GLN A 222 -23.08 15.79 -17.07
C GLN A 222 -22.64 17.02 -16.26
N ALA A 223 -21.35 17.09 -15.95
CA ALA A 223 -20.78 18.16 -15.16
C ALA A 223 -20.80 19.49 -15.93
N MET A 224 -21.73 20.36 -15.54
CA MET A 224 -21.88 21.73 -16.05
C MET A 224 -21.98 22.72 -14.89
N LYS A 225 -21.64 23.98 -15.15
CA LYS A 225 -21.80 25.05 -14.15
C LYS A 225 -23.27 25.18 -13.73
N GLY A 226 -23.52 25.31 -12.43
CA GLY A 226 -24.85 25.45 -11.84
C GLY A 226 -25.53 24.13 -11.46
N VAL A 227 -24.96 22.99 -11.85
CA VAL A 227 -25.53 21.68 -11.51
C VAL A 227 -25.26 21.35 -10.06
N LYS A 228 -26.31 20.92 -9.33
CA LYS A 228 -26.18 20.36 -7.99
C LYS A 228 -25.69 18.93 -8.08
N VAL A 229 -24.65 18.63 -7.33
CA VAL A 229 -23.95 17.35 -7.38
C VAL A 229 -23.62 16.86 -5.98
N LEU A 230 -23.48 15.55 -5.89
CA LEU A 230 -22.93 14.87 -4.74
C LEU A 230 -21.59 14.25 -5.14
N VAL A 231 -20.52 14.67 -4.47
CA VAL A 231 -19.19 14.08 -4.60
C VAL A 231 -19.08 12.99 -3.55
N LYS A 232 -19.28 11.72 -3.94
CA LYS A 232 -19.24 10.57 -3.03
C LYS A 232 -17.81 10.08 -2.83
N ASP A 233 -17.48 9.79 -1.57
CA ASP A 233 -16.26 9.10 -1.14
C ASP A 233 -14.97 9.66 -1.76
N ALA A 234 -14.91 10.98 -1.92
CA ALA A 234 -13.72 11.66 -2.39
C ALA A 234 -12.69 11.79 -1.28
N VAL A 235 -11.42 11.68 -1.64
CA VAL A 235 -10.32 11.95 -0.71
C VAL A 235 -10.30 13.44 -0.41
N PHE A 236 -10.65 13.79 0.82
CA PHE A 236 -10.68 15.15 1.33
C PHE A 236 -9.29 15.53 1.83
N THR A 237 -8.66 16.49 1.16
CA THR A 237 -7.33 16.95 1.53
C THR A 237 -7.21 18.47 1.39
N ILE A 238 -6.11 19.02 1.89
CA ILE A 238 -5.80 20.44 1.83
C ILE A 238 -4.49 20.61 1.09
N ASN A 239 -4.47 21.46 0.07
CA ASN A 239 -3.24 21.73 -0.66
C ASN A 239 -2.30 22.66 0.11
N TRP A 240 -1.09 22.89 -0.44
CA TRP A 240 -0.08 23.76 0.18
C TRP A 240 -0.50 25.22 0.39
N LYS A 241 -1.57 25.69 -0.27
CA LYS A 241 -2.17 27.02 -0.10
C LYS A 241 -3.25 27.08 0.97
N GLY A 242 -3.67 25.93 1.52
CA GLY A 242 -4.80 25.87 2.45
C GLY A 242 -6.16 25.69 1.76
N GLU A 243 -6.21 25.46 0.46
CA GLU A 243 -7.47 25.24 -0.27
C GLU A 243 -7.91 23.77 -0.15
N ILE A 244 -9.21 23.55 0.04
CA ILE A 244 -9.80 22.21 0.08
C ILE A 244 -9.75 21.58 -1.32
N VAL A 245 -9.31 20.33 -1.39
CA VAL A 245 -9.27 19.51 -2.59
C VAL A 245 -9.98 18.19 -2.32
N LEU A 246 -10.98 17.88 -3.15
CA LEU A 246 -11.66 16.60 -3.23
C LEU A 246 -11.04 15.82 -4.40
N LYS A 247 -10.13 14.89 -4.11
CA LYS A 247 -9.55 14.03 -5.14
C LYS A 247 -10.47 12.84 -5.38
N MET A 248 -10.80 12.61 -6.66
CA MET A 248 -11.61 11.48 -7.08
C MET A 248 -10.71 10.39 -7.65
N ASP A 249 -10.72 9.24 -6.99
CA ASP A 249 -9.99 8.04 -7.37
C ASP A 249 -10.99 6.92 -7.77
N PRO A 250 -10.55 5.67 -8.02
CA PRO A 250 -11.45 4.60 -8.44
C PRO A 250 -12.56 4.21 -7.45
N PHE A 251 -12.60 4.79 -6.25
CA PHE A 251 -13.66 4.55 -5.24
C PHE A 251 -14.53 5.78 -4.99
N SER A 252 -14.31 6.85 -5.74
CA SER A 252 -15.10 8.07 -5.65
C SER A 252 -16.06 8.17 -6.83
N GLN A 253 -17.15 8.92 -6.65
CA GLN A 253 -18.13 9.14 -7.72
C GLN A 253 -18.71 10.55 -7.67
N LEU A 254 -18.89 11.17 -8.84
CA LEU A 254 -19.68 12.40 -8.99
C LEU A 254 -21.03 12.03 -9.59
N VAL A 255 -22.09 12.31 -8.84
CA VAL A 255 -23.48 12.03 -9.26
C VAL A 255 -24.34 13.30 -9.13
N ALA A 256 -25.52 13.27 -9.75
CA ALA A 256 -26.55 14.27 -9.51
C ALA A 256 -27.04 14.21 -8.06
N ASP A 257 -27.35 15.36 -7.49
CA ASP A 257 -27.86 15.47 -6.12
C ASP A 257 -29.38 15.27 -6.06
N ASP A 258 -29.83 14.04 -6.35
CA ASP A 258 -31.26 13.71 -6.46
C ASP A 258 -31.85 13.10 -5.17
N ASP A 259 -30.99 12.64 -4.26
CA ASP A 259 -31.39 11.99 -3.00
C ASP A 259 -30.95 12.82 -1.77
N PRO A 260 -31.88 13.59 -1.17
CA PRO A 260 -31.56 14.42 -0.01
C PRO A 260 -31.21 13.61 1.24
N SER A 261 -31.55 12.31 1.30
CA SER A 261 -31.33 11.44 2.47
C SER A 261 -29.90 10.97 2.63
N VAL A 262 -29.07 11.07 1.58
CA VAL A 262 -27.65 10.71 1.66
C VAL A 262 -26.92 11.67 2.59
N GLU A 263 -26.29 11.13 3.63
CA GLU A 263 -25.45 11.90 4.55
C GLU A 263 -24.26 12.52 3.80
N SER A 264 -23.96 13.78 4.12
CA SER A 264 -22.86 14.51 3.52
C SER A 264 -22.27 15.49 4.52
N PHE A 265 -20.98 15.77 4.36
CA PHE A 265 -20.27 16.74 5.18
C PHE A 265 -20.37 18.14 4.57
N ASP A 266 -20.46 19.13 5.45
CA ASP A 266 -20.13 20.50 5.09
C ASP A 266 -18.62 20.67 4.99
N LEU A 267 -18.18 21.50 4.04
CA LEU A 267 -16.76 21.69 3.72
C LEU A 267 -15.92 22.17 4.92
N PHE A 268 -16.54 22.84 5.90
CA PHE A 268 -15.87 23.34 7.11
C PHE A 268 -16.03 22.42 8.33
N ASP A 269 -16.95 21.47 8.28
CA ASP A 269 -17.21 20.55 9.39
C ASP A 269 -16.35 19.29 9.30
N TYR A 270 -15.72 19.06 8.14
CA TYR A 270 -14.80 17.95 7.95
C TYR A 270 -13.46 18.22 8.63
N GLN A 271 -13.10 17.37 9.59
CA GLN A 271 -11.79 17.44 10.24
C GLN A 271 -10.69 17.12 9.24
N ALA A 272 -9.93 18.15 8.83
CA ALA A 272 -8.87 17.99 7.84
C ALA A 272 -7.48 17.73 8.45
N LYS A 273 -7.32 17.87 9.77
CA LYS A 273 -6.04 17.79 10.47
C LYS A 273 -6.09 16.86 11.66
N HIS A 274 -5.10 15.98 11.73
CA HIS A 274 -5.02 14.89 12.68
C HIS A 274 -3.69 14.91 13.41
N ASN A 275 -3.70 14.42 14.64
CA ASN A 275 -2.51 14.15 15.42
C ASN A 275 -2.46 12.65 15.62
N VAL A 276 -1.33 12.04 15.31
CA VAL A 276 -1.15 10.58 15.41
C VAL A 276 0.14 10.30 16.16
N GLY A 277 0.24 9.12 16.74
CA GLY A 277 1.49 8.65 17.32
C GLY A 277 1.66 7.16 17.12
N GLY A 278 2.90 6.71 17.07
CA GLY A 278 3.20 5.32 16.78
C GLY A 278 4.69 5.04 16.73
N THR A 279 5.02 3.81 16.38
CA THR A 279 6.38 3.31 16.19
C THR A 279 6.82 3.55 14.75
N VAL A 280 8.03 4.07 14.56
CA VAL A 280 8.65 4.22 13.24
C VAL A 280 9.07 2.85 12.71
N VAL A 281 8.50 2.48 11.56
CA VAL A 281 8.73 1.17 10.92
C VAL A 281 9.89 1.25 9.92
N TYR A 282 9.93 2.31 9.11
CA TYR A 282 11.07 2.67 8.27
C TYR A 282 10.98 4.13 7.83
N THR A 283 12.09 4.70 7.37
CA THR A 283 12.16 6.02 6.71
C THR A 283 12.54 5.84 5.24
N TYR A 284 12.19 6.81 4.40
CA TYR A 284 12.56 6.81 2.99
C TYR A 284 12.64 8.23 2.44
N GLU A 285 13.49 8.40 1.43
CA GLU A 285 13.64 9.65 0.70
C GLU A 285 13.42 9.40 -0.81
N LYS A 286 12.86 10.39 -1.49
CA LYS A 286 12.62 10.38 -2.93
C LYS A 286 13.06 11.71 -3.50
N SER A 287 13.75 11.70 -4.62
CA SER A 287 14.15 12.92 -5.29
C SER A 287 14.14 12.74 -6.80
N GLY A 288 14.13 13.86 -7.53
CA GLY A 288 14.17 13.86 -8.97
C GLY A 288 14.10 15.25 -9.55
N VAL A 289 13.92 15.32 -10.88
CA VAL A 289 13.76 16.58 -11.62
C VAL A 289 12.38 16.58 -12.27
N GLY A 290 11.60 17.63 -12.02
CA GLY A 290 10.25 17.77 -12.56
C GLY A 290 10.26 18.17 -14.04
N LYS A 291 9.09 18.15 -14.68
CA LYS A 291 8.93 18.55 -16.10
C LYS A 291 9.39 19.98 -16.40
N THR A 292 9.43 20.85 -15.38
CA THR A 292 9.89 22.24 -15.48
C THR A 292 11.40 22.39 -15.25
N GLY A 293 12.15 21.29 -15.13
CA GLY A 293 13.58 21.29 -14.79
C GLY A 293 13.88 21.57 -13.32
N LYS A 294 12.87 21.84 -12.49
CA LYS A 294 13.06 22.06 -11.04
C LYS A 294 13.31 20.74 -10.32
N ALA A 295 14.37 20.69 -9.53
CA ALA A 295 14.60 19.58 -8.61
C ALA A 295 13.48 19.51 -7.57
N TRP A 296 13.11 18.29 -7.18
CA TRP A 296 12.19 18.04 -6.10
C TRP A 296 12.75 16.97 -5.18
N SER A 297 12.45 17.09 -3.89
CA SER A 297 12.81 16.09 -2.88
C SER A 297 11.68 15.95 -1.87
N ARG A 298 11.36 14.71 -1.52
CA ARG A 298 10.34 14.33 -0.54
C ARG A 298 10.94 13.34 0.44
N LYS A 299 10.52 13.45 1.69
CA LYS A 299 10.91 12.56 2.77
C LYS A 299 9.66 11.98 3.40
N GLY A 300 9.79 10.78 3.94
CA GLY A 300 8.67 10.14 4.62
C GLY A 300 9.08 9.01 5.53
N LEU A 301 8.10 8.49 6.25
CA LEU A 301 8.22 7.36 7.13
C LEU A 301 6.95 6.52 7.09
N MET A 302 7.07 5.25 7.46
CA MET A 302 5.95 4.40 7.79
C MET A 302 5.77 4.41 9.29
N LEU A 303 4.58 4.82 9.74
CA LEU A 303 4.20 4.87 11.15
C LEU A 303 3.18 3.79 11.44
N MET A 304 3.33 3.09 12.55
CA MET A 304 2.39 2.06 12.98
C MET A 304 2.05 2.21 14.46
N ASP A 305 0.77 2.11 14.78
CA ASP A 305 0.31 1.94 16.15
C ASP A 305 -0.41 0.60 16.30
N HIS A 306 -0.97 0.36 17.49
CA HIS A 306 -1.73 -0.85 17.79
C HIS A 306 -3.03 -1.03 16.96
N SER A 307 -3.51 0.00 16.26
CA SER A 307 -4.75 -0.03 15.50
C SER A 307 -4.54 -0.11 13.98
N GLY A 308 -3.38 0.33 13.48
CA GLY A 308 -3.09 0.32 12.06
C GLY A 308 -1.77 1.00 11.71
N ALA A 309 -1.59 1.26 10.41
CA ALA A 309 -0.39 1.91 9.91
C ALA A 309 -0.72 2.95 8.84
N CYS A 310 0.07 4.01 8.79
CA CYS A 310 -0.04 5.04 7.78
C CYS A 310 1.31 5.48 7.27
N LYS A 311 1.35 5.78 5.97
CA LYS A 311 2.52 6.36 5.34
C LYS A 311 2.47 7.87 5.47
N VAL A 312 3.45 8.44 6.18
CA VAL A 312 3.59 9.89 6.36
C VAL A 312 4.64 10.40 5.37
N GLU A 313 4.29 11.38 4.54
CA GLU A 313 5.19 11.92 3.52
C GLU A 313 5.03 13.44 3.41
N GLY A 314 6.11 14.15 3.10
CA GLY A 314 6.09 15.60 2.90
C GLY A 314 7.28 16.08 2.06
N TRP A 315 7.30 17.37 1.74
CA TRP A 315 8.48 17.99 1.11
C TRP A 315 9.67 17.92 2.05
N ALA A 316 10.86 17.65 1.51
CA ALA A 316 12.06 17.48 2.34
C ALA A 316 12.31 18.66 3.30
N ASP A 317 12.05 19.88 2.83
CA ASP A 317 12.26 21.13 3.58
C ASP A 317 11.19 21.40 4.64
N ASP A 318 10.05 20.70 4.60
CA ASP A 318 8.97 20.87 5.57
C ASP A 318 9.27 20.13 6.89
N TRP A 319 10.06 19.05 6.84
CA TRP A 319 10.38 18.22 8.00
C TRP A 319 11.25 18.96 9.01
N ASN A 320 10.94 18.83 10.30
CA ASN A 320 11.79 19.36 11.35
C ASN A 320 13.05 18.50 11.56
N HIS A 321 14.04 19.05 12.26
CA HIS A 321 15.34 18.42 12.49
C HIS A 321 15.25 16.99 13.08
N GLN A 322 14.19 16.67 13.83
CA GLN A 322 14.03 15.36 14.45
C GLN A 322 13.88 14.22 13.44
N TYR A 323 13.39 14.47 12.22
CA TYR A 323 13.31 13.45 11.19
C TYR A 323 14.66 12.76 10.93
N THR A 324 15.73 13.56 10.85
CA THR A 324 17.10 13.04 10.58
C THR A 324 17.68 12.23 11.74
N MET A 325 17.05 12.29 12.92
CA MET A 325 17.47 11.55 14.09
C MET A 325 16.68 10.26 14.28
N LEU A 326 15.68 9.95 13.45
CA LEU A 326 14.82 8.79 13.62
C LEU A 326 15.57 7.48 13.41
N GLU A 327 15.28 6.51 14.27
CA GLU A 327 15.69 5.12 14.13
C GLU A 327 14.45 4.22 14.04
N VAL A 328 14.59 3.05 13.40
CA VAL A 328 13.51 2.04 13.39
C VAL A 328 13.23 1.59 14.82
N GLY A 329 11.96 1.62 15.24
CA GLY A 329 11.52 1.30 16.59
C GLY A 329 11.35 2.51 17.53
N ASP A 330 11.80 3.70 17.13
CA ASP A 330 11.50 4.95 17.86
C ASP A 330 9.98 5.18 17.93
N VAL A 331 9.49 5.67 19.06
CA VAL A 331 8.08 6.05 19.23
C VAL A 331 7.96 7.55 19.08
N VAL A 332 7.09 7.99 18.16
CA VAL A 332 6.92 9.39 17.81
C VAL A 332 5.47 9.83 17.92
N ALA A 333 5.26 11.12 18.14
CA ALA A 333 4.00 11.80 17.95
C ALA A 333 4.17 12.82 16.82
N ILE A 334 3.22 12.86 15.90
CA ILE A 334 3.20 13.79 14.79
C ILE A 334 1.89 14.58 14.84
N GLY A 335 2.02 15.89 15.05
CA GLY A 335 0.89 16.81 15.11
C GLY A 335 0.58 17.46 13.76
N ASN A 336 -0.69 17.79 13.57
CA ASN A 336 -1.19 18.60 12.45
C ASN A 336 -0.90 17.98 11.07
N LEU A 337 -1.11 16.68 10.93
CA LEU A 337 -1.06 15.96 9.65
C LEU A 337 -2.34 16.19 8.86
N GLY A 338 -2.21 16.42 7.55
CA GLY A 338 -3.34 16.23 6.63
C GLY A 338 -3.53 14.76 6.32
N LEU A 339 -4.73 14.34 5.96
CA LEU A 339 -4.93 13.04 5.33
C LEU A 339 -4.89 13.16 3.81
N ASP A 340 -4.48 12.06 3.19
CA ASP A 340 -4.54 11.81 1.76
C ASP A 340 -4.82 10.31 1.58
N ALA A 341 -5.08 9.88 0.35
CA ALA A 341 -5.17 8.47 0.03
C ALA A 341 -4.87 8.22 -1.44
N TRP A 342 -4.50 6.97 -1.70
CA TRP A 342 -4.57 6.41 -3.04
C TRP A 342 -5.29 5.08 -2.96
N ALA A 343 -6.47 4.97 -3.60
CA ALA A 343 -7.31 3.78 -3.47
C ALA A 343 -7.60 3.49 -1.98
N SER A 344 -7.37 2.26 -1.52
CA SER A 344 -7.58 1.87 -0.13
C SER A 344 -6.43 2.27 0.82
N GLU A 345 -5.31 2.78 0.31
CA GLU A 345 -4.15 3.12 1.14
C GLU A 345 -4.29 4.53 1.72
N VAL A 346 -4.55 4.61 3.03
CA VAL A 346 -4.54 5.88 3.79
C VAL A 346 -3.11 6.39 3.91
N ARG A 347 -2.94 7.68 3.61
CA ARG A 347 -1.67 8.39 3.71
C ARG A 347 -1.84 9.64 4.55
N CYS A 348 -0.75 10.11 5.12
CA CYS A 348 -0.72 11.36 5.84
C CYS A 348 0.26 12.33 5.17
N ASP A 349 -0.20 13.55 4.93
CA ASP A 349 0.61 14.62 4.36
C ASP A 349 1.24 15.45 5.49
N TYR A 350 2.57 15.42 5.52
CA TYR A 350 3.38 16.24 6.40
C TYR A 350 3.69 17.56 5.70
N THR A 351 3.40 18.66 6.39
CA THR A 351 3.58 20.02 5.87
C THR A 351 4.46 20.85 6.80
N ARG A 352 4.87 22.05 6.38
CA ARG A 352 5.56 23.03 7.25
C ARG A 352 4.84 23.38 8.57
N HIS A 353 3.54 23.10 8.68
CA HIS A 353 2.76 23.31 9.90
C HIS A 353 2.61 22.04 10.75
N SER A 354 3.10 20.90 10.25
CA SER A 354 3.16 19.65 10.96
C SER A 354 4.40 19.61 11.86
N ARG A 355 4.36 18.81 12.92
CA ARG A 355 5.48 18.69 13.86
C ARG A 355 5.68 17.25 14.29
N LEU A 356 6.84 16.69 13.96
CA LEU A 356 7.30 15.41 14.51
C LEU A 356 8.02 15.61 15.86
N GLN A 357 7.68 14.79 16.83
CA GLN A 357 8.33 14.71 18.13
C GLN A 357 8.62 13.26 18.49
N ILE A 358 9.88 12.95 18.77
CA ILE A 358 10.30 11.68 19.36
C ILE A 358 9.91 11.68 20.84
N ILE A 359 9.16 10.66 21.26
CA ILE A 359 8.64 10.48 22.61
C ILE A 359 9.46 9.44 23.37
N GLU A 360 9.77 8.32 22.71
CA GLU A 360 10.58 7.24 23.25
C GLU A 360 11.63 6.83 22.22
N ARG A 361 12.86 6.61 22.68
CA ARG A 361 13.95 6.12 21.83
C ARG A 361 14.05 4.61 21.91
N VAL A 362 14.37 3.97 20.79
CA VAL A 362 14.84 2.59 20.84
C VAL A 362 16.10 2.50 21.71
N GLY A 363 16.20 1.45 22.54
CA GLY A 363 17.33 1.24 23.43
C GLY A 363 18.63 1.15 22.63
N ARG A 364 19.51 2.12 22.80
CA ARG A 364 20.84 2.11 22.19
C ARG A 364 21.71 1.10 22.93
N SER A 365 21.90 -0.08 22.34
CA SER A 365 23.11 -0.85 22.63
C SER A 365 24.28 -0.03 22.09
N THR A 366 24.99 0.67 22.95
CA THR A 366 26.32 1.20 22.63
C THR A 366 27.21 0.01 22.28
N ALA A 367 27.34 -0.28 20.99
CA ALA A 367 28.38 -1.16 20.45
C ALA A 367 29.65 -0.34 20.19
#